data_AF-A0A1S9PK68-F1
#
_entry.id   AF-A0A1S9PK68-F1
#
_cell.length_a   1.000
_cell.length_b   1.000
_cell.length_c   1.000
_cell.angle_alpha   90.00
_cell.angle_beta   90.00
_cell.angle_gamma   90.00
#
_symmetry.space_group_name_H-M   'P 1'
#
loop_
_entity.id
_entity.type
_entity.pdbx_description
1 polymer ?
#
loop_
_entity_poly.entity_id
_entity_poly.type
_entity_poly.pdbx_seq_one_letter_code
_entity_poly.pdbx_strand_id
1 'polypeptide(L)' 'MYNNKLIAIAIRDRRLQLNYTQEYIASQLNMSQNAYSKLELGQTKVTLERFIQLCDILETEMLELLKPCLQVA' A
#
# COMPACT_ATOMS: atom_id res chain seq x y z
N MET A 1 -10.15 4.81 -14.50
CA MET A 1 -10.80 3.67 -13.82
C MET A 1 -9.83 3.14 -12.76
N TYR A 2 -10.26 2.95 -11.51
CA TYR A 2 -9.36 2.54 -10.41
C TYR A 2 -8.81 1.13 -10.63
N ASN A 3 -7.49 0.95 -10.45
CA ASN A 3 -6.81 -0.34 -10.64
C ASN A 3 -6.12 -0.80 -9.34
N ASN A 4 -6.70 -1.82 -8.70
CA ASN A 4 -6.17 -2.41 -7.46
C ASN A 4 -4.73 -2.93 -7.57
N LYS A 5 -4.29 -3.35 -8.77
CA LYS A 5 -2.90 -3.81 -8.94
C LYS A 5 -1.91 -2.65 -8.93
N LEU A 6 -2.28 -1.50 -9.51
CA LEU A 6 -1.41 -0.32 -9.52
C LEU A 6 -1.20 0.23 -8.12
N ILE A 7 -2.25 0.26 -7.28
CA ILE A 7 -2.10 0.74 -5.91
C ILE A 7 -1.26 -0.22 -5.06
N ALA A 8 -1.41 -1.52 -5.26
CA ALA A 8 -0.61 -2.54 -4.57
C ALA A 8 0.88 -2.42 -4.93
N ILE A 9 1.19 -2.15 -6.21
CA ILE A 9 2.55 -1.88 -6.67
C ILE A 9 3.09 -0.59 -6.02
N ALA A 10 2.32 0.51 -6.02
CA ALA A 10 2.75 1.76 -5.41
C ALA A 10 3.06 1.62 -3.90
N ILE A 11 2.21 0.89 -3.16
CA ILE A 11 2.41 0.56 -1.75
C ILE A 11 3.72 -0.23 -1.55
N ARG A 12 3.94 -1.26 -2.37
CA ARG A 12 5.14 -2.09 -2.32
C ARG A 12 6.39 -1.27 -2.60
N ASP A 13 6.38 -0.45 -3.65
CA ASP A 13 7.53 0.33 -4.06
C ASP A 13 7.90 1.36 -2.98
N ARG A 14 6.90 2.04 -2.40
CA ARG A 14 7.13 2.96 -1.28
C ARG A 14 7.68 2.25 -0.05
N ARG A 15 7.15 1.09 0.31
CA ARG A 15 7.68 0.28 1.42
C ARG A 15 9.16 -0.08 1.21
N LEU A 16 9.53 -0.47 -0.01
CA LEU A 16 10.91 -0.83 -0.34
C LEU A 16 11.85 0.38 -0.29
N GLN A 17 11.40 1.57 -0.70
CA GLN A 17 12.18 2.82 -0.56
C GLN A 17 12.51 3.14 0.90
N LEU A 18 11.62 2.79 1.82
CA LEU A 18 11.82 2.97 3.26
C LEU A 18 12.59 1.82 3.92
N ASN A 19 12.97 0.79 3.16
CA ASN A 19 13.61 -0.44 3.66
C ASN A 19 12.78 -1.18 4.73
N TYR A 20 11.45 -1.05 4.66
CA TYR A 20 10.54 -1.72 5.59
C TYR A 20 10.27 -3.16 5.17
N THR A 21 10.24 -4.07 6.13
CA THR A 21 9.83 -5.46 5.89
C THR A 21 8.30 -5.57 5.81
N GLN A 22 7.81 -6.66 5.21
CA GLN A 22 6.36 -6.92 5.17
C GLN A 22 5.82 -7.19 6.58
N GLU A 23 6.62 -7.84 7.42
CA GLU A 23 6.33 -8.10 8.83
C GLU A 23 6.15 -6.81 9.62
N TYR A 24 7.02 -5.81 9.38
CA TYR A 24 6.92 -4.50 10.02
C TYR A 24 5.59 -3.81 9.70
N ILE A 25 5.26 -3.64 8.41
CA ILE A 25 3.99 -2.98 8.04
C ILE A 25 2.78 -3.76 8.53
N ALA A 26 2.81 -5.09 8.42
CA ALA A 26 1.72 -5.93 8.91
C ALA A 26 1.49 -5.74 10.42
N SER A 27 2.57 -5.61 11.21
CA SER A 27 2.47 -5.31 12.65
C SER A 27 1.82 -3.94 12.91
N GLN A 28 2.22 -2.90 12.17
CA GLN A 28 1.64 -1.56 12.30
C GLN A 28 0.15 -1.52 11.94
N LEU A 29 -0.27 -2.38 11.01
CA LEU A 29 -1.67 -2.54 10.61
C LEU A 29 -2.44 -3.56 11.47
N ASN A 30 -1.85 -4.15 12.50
CA ASN A 30 -2.49 -5.21 13.29
C ASN A 30 -3.04 -6.34 12.40
N MET A 31 -2.25 -6.81 11.44
CA MET A 31 -2.61 -7.91 10.54
C MET A 31 -1.47 -8.92 10.39
N SER A 32 -1.76 -10.10 9.84
CA SER A 32 -0.71 -11.07 9.54
C SER A 32 0.13 -10.63 8.36
N GLN A 33 1.41 -11.00 8.37
CA GLN A 33 2.31 -10.74 7.24
C GLN A 33 1.78 -11.32 5.93
N ASN A 34 1.17 -12.51 5.96
CA ASN A 34 0.56 -13.13 4.78
C ASN A 34 -0.60 -12.29 4.22
N ALA A 35 -1.43 -11.73 5.09
CA ALA A 35 -2.51 -10.84 4.66
C ALA A 35 -1.96 -9.56 4.01
N TYR A 36 -0.87 -8.99 4.56
CA TYR A 36 -0.20 -7.84 3.96
C TYR A 36 0.47 -8.19 2.62
N SER A 37 1.10 -9.36 2.51
CA SER A 37 1.66 -9.87 1.25
C SER A 37 0.60 -9.99 0.15
N LYS A 38 -0.59 -10.52 0.47
CA LYS A 38 -1.73 -10.58 -0.46
C LYS A 38 -2.23 -9.20 -0.89
N LEU A 39 -2.13 -8.20 -0.01
CA LEU A 39 -2.45 -6.81 -0.34
C LEU A 39 -1.43 -6.26 -1.37
N GLU A 40 -0.13 -6.44 -1.16
CA GLU A 40 0.91 -6.01 -2.12
C GLU A 40 0.87 -6.78 -3.45
N LEU A 41 0.28 -7.97 -3.47
CA LEU A 41 0.01 -8.73 -4.70
C LEU A 41 -1.29 -8.30 -5.40
N GLY A 42 -2.06 -7.36 -4.83
CA GLY A 42 -3.35 -6.91 -5.35
C GLY A 42 -4.46 -7.96 -5.25
N GLN A 43 -4.27 -9.02 -4.45
CA GLN A 43 -5.26 -10.07 -4.22
C GLN A 43 -6.32 -9.64 -3.20
N THR A 44 -5.98 -8.69 -2.34
CA THR A 44 -6.89 -8.08 -1.35
C THR A 44 -7.07 -6.62 -1.69
N LYS A 45 -8.32 -6.15 -1.75
CA LYS A 45 -8.62 -4.73 -1.93
C LYS A 45 -8.28 -3.97 -0.65
N VAL A 46 -7.64 -2.82 -0.79
CA VAL A 46 -7.40 -1.93 0.36
C VAL A 46 -8.68 -1.14 0.66
N THR A 47 -9.09 -1.10 1.92
CA THR A 47 -10.17 -0.19 2.34
C THR A 47 -9.62 1.23 2.49
N LEU A 48 -10.48 2.24 2.47
CA LEU A 48 -10.06 3.64 2.66
C LEU A 48 -9.37 3.84 4.01
N GLU A 49 -9.91 3.29 5.09
CA GLU A 49 -9.32 3.36 6.42
C GLU A 49 -7.89 2.79 6.45
N ARG A 50 -7.70 1.59 5.89
CA ARG A 50 -6.38 0.95 5.79
C ARG A 50 -5.43 1.74 4.91
N PHE A 51 -5.95 2.36 3.86
CA PHE A 51 -5.17 3.19 2.96
C PHE A 51 -4.66 4.46 3.66
N ILE A 52 -5.48 5.11 4.48
CA ILE A 52 -5.05 6.27 5.28
C ILE A 52 -3.95 5.85 6.27
N GLN A 53 -4.14 4.75 6.99
CA GLN A 53 -3.11 4.20 7.89
C GLN A 53 -1.80 3.89 7.15
N LEU A 54 -1.91 3.33 5.94
CA LEU A 54 -0.74 3.06 5.10
C LEU A 54 -0.02 4.34 4.69
N CYS A 55 -0.73 5.43 4.38
CA CYS A 55 -0.09 6.70 4.07
C CYS A 55 0.77 7.20 5.25
N ASP A 56 0.23 7.11 6.47
CA ASP A 56 0.94 7.49 7.69
C ASP A 56 2.18 6.61 7.93
N ILE A 57 2.02 5.28 7.85
CA ILE A 57 3.12 4.31 8.07
C ILE A 57 4.20 4.43 6.99
N LEU A 58 3.80 4.69 5.74
CA LEU A 58 4.69 4.81 4.59
C LEU A 58 5.21 6.24 4.39
N GLU A 59 5.02 7.11 5.38
CA GLU A 59 5.54 8.48 5.40
C GLU A 59 5.30 9.19 4.05
N THR A 60 4.07 9.11 3.54
CA THR A 60 3.72 9.60 2.21
C THR A 60 2.34 10.21 2.17
N GLU A 61 2.17 11.23 1.34
CA GLU A 61 0.85 11.83 1.13
C GLU A 61 -0.02 10.93 0.23
N MET A 62 -1.32 10.96 0.48
CA MET A 62 -2.31 10.21 -0.30
C MET A 62 -2.18 10.46 -1.82
N LEU A 63 -1.97 11.71 -2.23
CA LEU A 63 -1.85 12.07 -3.64
C LEU A 63 -0.60 11.46 -4.29
N GLU A 64 0.52 11.46 -3.58
CA GLU A 64 1.77 10.86 -4.08
C GLU A 64 1.64 9.34 -4.22
N LEU A 65 1.02 8.68 -3.25
CA LEU A 65 0.79 7.23 -3.31
C LEU A 65 -0.23 6.83 -4.40
N LEU A 66 -1.20 7.69 -4.69
CA LEU A 66 -2.20 7.46 -5.74
C LEU A 66 -1.72 7.85 -7.15
N LYS A 67 -0.65 8.64 -7.28
CA LYS A 67 -0.15 9.15 -8.56
C LYS A 67 0.01 8.06 -9.64
N PRO A 68 0.57 6.87 -9.36
CA PRO A 68 0.66 5.79 -10.35
C PRO A 68 -0.70 5.22 -10.79
N CYS A 69 -1.75 5.39 -9.98
CA CYS A 69 -3.11 4.93 -10.27
C CYS A 69 -3.95 5.99 -11.01
N LEU A 70 -3.57 7.26 -10.92
CA LEU A 70 -4.28 8.40 -11.48
C LEU A 70 -3.73 8.86 -12.83
N GLN A 71 -2.64 8.26 -13.31
CA GLN A 71 -2.15 8.46 -14.67
C GLN A 71 -3.06 7.75 -15.67
N VAL A 72 -4.14 8.44 -16.03
CA VAL A 72 -4.88 8.26 -17.28
C VAL A 72 -5.02 9.64 -17.91
N ALA A 73 -3.98 10.05 -18.61
CA ALA A 73 -4.01 10.92 -19.79
C ALA A 73 -2.70 10.68 -20.56
#